data_AF-A0AAV0E7H0-F1
#
_entry.id   AF-A0AAV0E7H0-F1
#
_cell.length_a   1.000
_cell.length_b   1.000
_cell.length_c   1.000
_cell.angle_alpha   90.00
_cell.angle_beta   90.00
_cell.angle_gamma   90.00
#
_symmetry.space_group_name_H-M   'P 1'
#
loop_
_entity.id
_entity.type
_entity.pdbx_description
1 polymer ?
#
loop_
_entity_poly.entity_id
_entity_poly.type
_entity_poly.pdbx_seq_one_letter_code
_entity_poly.pdbx_strand_id
1 'polypeptide(L)'
;MLNIKVRFLKKNNQYGNVHAVEKLRQSIEIWYVTSEYLRQEMNPNFRITDPLNPVHIMSFSGARGNASQVHQLVGMRGLMSDPQGQMIDLPIQSNLREGLSLTEYIISCYG
;
A
#
# COMPACT_ATOMS: atom_id res chain seq x y z
N MET A 1 4.25 7.93 -12.81
CA MET A 1 5.70 7.84 -12.50
C MET A 1 6.10 6.53 -11.80
N LEU A 2 5.37 6.04 -10.79
CA LEU A 2 5.68 4.77 -10.10
C LEU A 2 5.51 3.50 -10.94
N ASN A 3 4.43 3.39 -11.72
CA ASN A 3 4.23 2.27 -12.65
C ASN A 3 5.36 2.13 -13.69
N ILE A 4 6.08 3.22 -13.98
CA ILE A 4 7.21 3.22 -14.90
C ILE A 4 8.44 2.61 -14.22
N LYS A 5 8.68 2.90 -12.93
CA LYS A 5 9.85 2.39 -12.19
C LYS A 5 9.74 0.89 -11.92
N VAL A 6 8.54 0.40 -11.55
CA VAL A 6 8.26 -1.03 -11.40
C VAL A 6 8.37 -1.77 -12.74
N ARG A 7 7.87 -1.19 -13.85
CA ARG A 7 8.03 -1.78 -15.19
C ARG A 7 9.46 -1.77 -15.70
N PHE A 8 10.25 -0.74 -15.39
CA PHE A 8 11.65 -0.63 -15.79
C PHE A 8 12.51 -1.72 -15.12
N LEU A 9 12.29 -1.98 -13.83
CA LEU A 9 12.95 -3.07 -13.10
C LEU A 9 12.57 -4.46 -13.62
N LYS A 10 11.30 -4.65 -14.04
CA LYS A 10 10.85 -5.89 -14.70
C LYS A 10 11.53 -6.12 -16.06
N LYS A 11 11.84 -5.05 -16.81
CA LYS A 11 12.37 -5.13 -18.19
C LYS A 11 13.88 -5.44 -18.25
N ASN A 12 14.66 -5.07 -17.24
CA ASN A 12 16.13 -5.17 -17.28
C ASN A 12 16.72 -6.56 -16.91
N ASN A 13 15.92 -7.58 -16.58
CA ASN A 13 16.42 -8.66 -15.70
C ASN A 13 16.07 -10.11 -16.11
N GLN A 14 16.54 -10.55 -17.29
CA GLN A 14 16.40 -11.93 -17.81
C GLN A 14 17.48 -12.95 -17.37
N TYR A 15 18.39 -12.67 -16.41
CA TYR A 15 19.46 -13.61 -16.05
C TYR A 15 19.49 -14.02 -14.55
N GLY A 16 19.50 -15.34 -14.27
CA GLY A 16 20.10 -16.00 -13.08
C GLY A 16 19.23 -16.21 -11.81
N ASN A 17 19.30 -17.40 -11.20
CA ASN A 17 18.52 -17.83 -10.02
C ASN A 17 18.81 -17.05 -8.71
N VAL A 18 20.02 -16.54 -8.50
CA VAL A 18 20.36 -15.67 -7.34
C VAL A 18 19.57 -14.35 -7.38
N HIS A 19 19.14 -13.96 -8.58
CA HIS A 19 18.36 -12.75 -8.80
C HIS A 19 16.93 -12.85 -8.25
N ALA A 20 16.36 -14.04 -8.06
CA ALA A 20 14.95 -14.17 -7.68
C ALA A 20 14.67 -13.72 -6.24
N VAL A 21 15.50 -14.14 -5.27
CA VAL A 21 15.38 -13.72 -3.87
C VAL A 21 15.68 -12.24 -3.72
N GLU A 22 16.69 -11.75 -4.43
CA GLU A 22 17.06 -10.33 -4.42
C GLU A 22 15.95 -9.46 -5.05
N LYS A 23 15.35 -9.91 -6.16
CA LYS A 23 14.16 -9.28 -6.77
C LYS A 23 13.00 -9.21 -5.78
N LEU A 24 12.73 -10.29 -5.06
CA LEU A 24 11.65 -10.33 -4.08
C LEU A 24 11.89 -9.29 -2.97
N ARG A 25 13.12 -9.23 -2.43
CA ARG A 25 13.49 -8.22 -1.42
C ARG A 25 13.32 -6.81 -1.94
N GLN A 26 13.82 -6.51 -3.14
CA GLN A 26 13.69 -5.19 -3.76
C GLN A 26 12.22 -4.82 -4.03
N SER A 27 11.41 -5.79 -4.49
CA SER A 27 9.97 -5.60 -4.69
C SER A 27 9.30 -5.21 -3.37
N ILE A 28 9.54 -5.98 -2.31
CA ILE A 28 9.01 -5.73 -0.96
C ILE A 28 9.42 -4.34 -0.46
N GLU A 29 10.69 -3.99 -0.58
CA GLU A 29 11.21 -2.69 -0.14
C GLU A 29 10.55 -1.54 -0.89
N ILE A 30 10.42 -1.64 -2.22
CA ILE A 30 9.75 -0.61 -3.03
C ILE A 30 8.31 -0.42 -2.60
N TRP A 31 7.57 -1.51 -2.37
CA TRP A 31 6.18 -1.43 -1.94
C TRP A 31 6.04 -0.87 -0.53
N TYR A 32 6.92 -1.27 0.39
CA TYR A 32 6.97 -0.72 1.74
C TYR A 32 7.22 0.80 1.73
N VAL A 33 8.26 1.25 1.03
CA VAL A 33 8.59 2.68 0.90
C VAL A 33 7.45 3.45 0.23
N THR A 34 6.82 2.87 -0.80
CA THR A 34 5.68 3.49 -1.48
C THR A 34 4.48 3.66 -0.56
N SER A 35 4.14 2.62 0.22
CA SER A 35 3.03 2.65 1.17
C SER A 35 3.26 3.71 2.24
N GLU A 36 4.47 3.78 2.80
CA GLU A 36 4.83 4.77 3.81
C GLU A 36 4.81 6.20 3.25
N TYR A 37 5.28 6.41 2.02
CA TYR A 37 5.18 7.69 1.35
C TYR A 37 3.73 8.13 1.19
N LEU A 38 2.85 7.25 0.68
CA LEU A 38 1.42 7.55 0.54
C LEU A 38 0.74 7.84 1.88
N ARG A 39 1.16 7.15 2.95
CA ARG A 39 0.66 7.39 4.31
C ARG A 39 1.04 8.79 4.82
N GLN A 40 2.25 9.25 4.52
CA GLN A 40 2.72 10.58 4.90
C GLN A 40 2.05 11.71 4.10
N GLU A 41 1.87 11.51 2.80
CA GLU A 41 1.25 12.49 1.90
C GLU A 41 -0.27 12.62 2.08
N MET A 42 -0.92 11.66 2.74
CA MET A 42 -2.38 11.65 2.92
C MET A 42 -2.90 12.89 3.67
N ASN A 43 -2.32 13.25 4.81
CA ASN A 43 -2.77 14.39 5.62
C ASN A 43 -2.59 15.76 4.92
N PRO A 44 -1.42 16.10 4.34
CA PRO A 44 -1.29 17.34 3.60
C PRO A 44 -2.25 17.39 2.40
N ASN A 45 -2.49 16.26 1.72
CA ASN A 45 -3.45 16.21 0.61
C ASN A 45 -4.88 16.55 1.05
N PHE A 46 -5.36 16.03 2.18
CA PHE A 46 -6.68 16.43 2.71
C PHE A 46 -6.77 17.92 2.99
N ARG A 47 -5.72 18.52 3.58
CA ARG A 47 -5.68 19.97 3.88
C ARG A 47 -5.70 20.85 2.64
N ILE A 48 -5.23 20.35 1.50
CA ILE A 48 -5.18 21.12 0.25
C ILE A 48 -6.47 20.92 -0.56
N THR A 49 -6.97 19.69 -0.61
CA THR A 49 -8.07 19.31 -1.51
C THR A 49 -9.46 19.44 -0.90
N ASP A 50 -9.63 19.05 0.36
CA ASP A 50 -10.92 19.06 1.06
C ASP A 50 -10.69 19.15 2.59
N PRO A 51 -10.41 20.36 3.13
CA PRO A 51 -10.15 20.56 4.55
C PRO A 51 -11.35 20.23 5.45
N LEU A 52 -12.55 20.21 4.87
CA LEU A 52 -13.81 19.94 5.58
C LEU A 52 -14.27 18.49 5.44
N ASN A 53 -13.41 17.62 4.90
CA ASN A 53 -13.73 16.21 4.75
C ASN A 53 -14.11 15.60 6.11
N PRO A 54 -15.32 15.02 6.27
CA PRO A 54 -15.76 14.50 7.57
C PRO A 54 -14.84 13.41 8.12
N VAL A 55 -14.29 12.54 7.28
CA VAL A 55 -13.36 11.48 7.69
C VAL A 55 -12.05 12.07 8.21
N HIS A 56 -11.54 13.10 7.54
CA HIS A 56 -10.36 13.85 8.01
C HIS A 56 -10.64 14.53 9.35
N ILE A 57 -11.72 15.31 9.46
CA ILE A 57 -12.08 15.99 10.71
C ILE A 57 -12.23 14.99 11.85
N MET A 58 -13.00 13.91 11.68
CA MET A 58 -13.24 12.93 12.75
C MET A 58 -11.95 12.28 13.25
N SER A 59 -11.06 11.88 12.33
CA SER A 59 -9.84 11.12 12.69
C SER A 59 -8.69 12.00 13.18
N PHE A 60 -8.61 13.26 12.73
CA PHE A 60 -7.53 14.18 13.13
C PHE A 60 -7.91 15.13 14.27
N SER A 61 -9.19 15.29 14.59
CA SER A 61 -9.66 15.99 15.81
C SER A 61 -9.63 15.11 17.06
N GLY A 62 -9.44 13.79 16.91
CA GLY A 62 -9.52 12.82 18.00
C GLY A 62 -10.95 12.38 18.36
N ALA A 63 -11.97 12.82 17.61
CA ALA A 63 -13.35 12.43 17.86
C ALA A 63 -13.62 10.94 17.54
N ARG A 64 -13.18 10.47 16.36
CA ARG A 64 -13.32 9.06 15.97
C ARG A 64 -12.33 8.66 14.86
N GLY A 65 -11.72 7.51 15.07
CA GLY A 65 -10.80 6.90 14.13
C GLY A 65 -9.39 7.44 14.25
N ASN A 66 -8.47 6.88 13.46
CA ASN A 66 -7.07 7.29 13.45
C ASN A 66 -6.52 7.33 12.02
N ALA A 67 -5.34 7.93 11.86
CA ALA A 67 -4.70 8.08 10.55
C ALA A 67 -4.47 6.73 9.83
N SER A 68 -4.21 5.63 10.55
CA SER A 68 -4.06 4.30 9.94
C SER A 68 -5.38 3.79 9.36
N GLN A 69 -6.50 3.99 10.05
CA GLN A 69 -7.83 3.65 9.55
C GLN A 69 -8.22 4.50 8.35
N VAL A 70 -7.93 5.81 8.37
CA VAL A 70 -8.14 6.68 7.19
C VAL A 70 -7.28 6.21 6.03
N HIS A 71 -6.02 5.83 6.28
CA HIS A 71 -5.14 5.30 5.25
C HIS A 71 -5.72 4.04 4.60
N GLN A 72 -6.34 3.13 5.34
CA GLN A 72 -7.01 1.96 4.75
C GLN A 72 -8.24 2.34 3.89
N LEU A 73 -8.89 3.46 4.19
CA LEU A 73 -10.05 3.93 3.42
C LEU A 73 -9.66 4.54 2.08
N VAL A 74 -8.56 5.31 2.03
CA VAL A 74 -8.21 6.13 0.85
C VAL A 74 -6.85 5.84 0.23
N GLY A 75 -5.95 5.18 0.97
CA GLY A 75 -4.61 4.79 0.53
C GLY A 75 -4.51 3.30 0.29
N MET A 76 -3.50 2.89 -0.47
CA MET A 76 -3.22 1.46 -0.68
C MET A 76 -3.02 0.75 0.67
N ARG A 77 -3.54 -0.48 0.83
CA ARG A 77 -3.32 -1.24 2.08
C ARG A 77 -1.88 -1.76 2.21
N GLY A 78 -1.17 -1.93 1.09
CA GLY A 78 0.23 -2.35 1.10
C GLY A 78 0.39 -3.87 1.14
N LEU A 79 1.54 -4.32 1.64
CA LEU A 79 1.89 -5.73 1.71
C LEU A 79 1.22 -6.41 2.91
N MET A 80 0.93 -7.70 2.76
CA MET A 80 0.37 -8.55 3.81
C MET A 80 1.27 -9.76 4.04
N SER A 81 1.18 -10.34 5.23
CA SER A 81 1.78 -11.63 5.55
C SER A 81 0.78 -12.75 5.34
N ASP A 82 1.28 -13.92 4.97
CA ASP A 82 0.51 -15.16 5.02
C ASP A 82 0.35 -15.65 6.48
N PRO A 83 -0.43 -16.71 6.74
CA PRO A 83 -0.60 -17.26 8.09
C PRO A 83 0.68 -17.81 8.73
N GLN A 84 1.74 -18.04 7.94
CA GLN A 84 3.05 -18.47 8.43
C GLN A 84 3.97 -17.28 8.73
N GLY A 85 3.48 -16.04 8.54
CA GLY A 85 4.24 -14.82 8.74
C GLY A 85 5.14 -14.45 7.56
N GLN A 86 5.07 -15.16 6.43
CA GLN A 86 5.85 -14.84 5.23
C GLN A 86 5.18 -13.71 4.45
N MET A 87 5.97 -12.73 4.02
CA MET A 87 5.46 -11.61 3.21
C MET A 87 5.00 -12.10 1.84
N ILE A 88 3.77 -11.73 1.46
CA ILE A 88 3.20 -12.04 0.15
C ILE A 88 3.71 -11.00 -0.85
N ASP A 89 4.34 -11.43 -1.96
CA ASP A 89 4.87 -10.56 -3.04
C ASP A 89 3.77 -9.87 -3.89
N LEU A 90 2.52 -9.90 -3.43
CA LEU A 90 1.39 -9.25 -4.08
C LEU A 90 0.78 -8.24 -3.12
N PRO A 91 1.12 -6.94 -3.25
CA PRO A 91 0.53 -5.91 -2.40
C PRO A 91 -0.93 -5.69 -2.77
N ILE A 92 -1.72 -5.30 -1.77
CA ILE A 92 -3.07 -4.77 -1.95
C ILE A 92 -2.94 -3.30 -2.38
N GLN A 93 -3.22 -3.03 -3.65
CA GLN A 93 -3.10 -1.69 -4.22
C GLN A 93 -4.36 -0.88 -4.02
N SER A 94 -5.51 -1.55 -4.02
CA SER A 94 -6.81 -0.92 -3.78
C SER A 94 -7.02 -0.53 -2.31
N ASN A 95 -7.94 0.40 -2.11
CA ASN A 95 -8.39 0.86 -0.81
C ASN A 95 -9.86 0.45 -0.57
N LEU A 96 -10.36 0.61 0.66
CA LEU A 96 -11.73 0.20 1.00
C LEU A 96 -12.80 1.04 0.28
N ARG A 97 -12.48 2.26 -0.16
CA ARG A 97 -13.39 3.10 -0.94
C ARG A 97 -13.56 2.60 -2.37
N GLU A 98 -12.49 2.12 -3.00
CA GLU A 98 -12.47 1.55 -4.34
C GLU A 98 -13.01 0.13 -4.38
N GLY A 99 -12.87 -0.59 -3.25
CA GLY A 99 -13.19 -2.01 -3.16
C GLY A 99 -11.99 -2.89 -3.52
N LEU A 100 -11.97 -4.09 -2.95
CA LEU A 100 -10.90 -5.06 -3.17
C LEU A 100 -11.29 -6.03 -4.28
N SER A 101 -10.35 -6.39 -5.14
CA SER A 101 -10.50 -7.55 -6.01
C SER A 101 -10.64 -8.83 -5.19
N LEU A 102 -11.16 -9.91 -5.78
CA LEU A 102 -11.29 -11.22 -5.11
C LEU A 102 -9.93 -11.67 -4.52
N THR A 103 -8.85 -11.52 -5.28
CA THR A 103 -7.50 -11.90 -4.85
C THR A 103 -7.02 -11.06 -3.67
N GLU A 104 -7.19 -9.74 -3.73
CA GLU A 104 -6.81 -8.83 -2.64
C GLU A 104 -7.65 -9.08 -1.38
N TYR A 105 -8.94 -9.39 -1.55
CA TYR A 105 -9.82 -9.76 -0.44
C TYR A 105 -9.33 -11.03 0.25
N ILE A 106 -9.04 -12.11 -0.51
CA ILE A 106 -8.49 -13.36 0.04
C ILE A 106 -7.16 -13.09 0.78
N ILE A 107 -6.27 -12.30 0.18
CA ILE A 107 -5.00 -11.92 0.83
C ILE A 107 -5.25 -11.16 2.14
N SER A 108 -6.25 -10.28 2.17
CA SER A 108 -6.60 -9.51 3.37
C SER A 108 -7.16 -10.38 4.50
N CYS A 109 -7.62 -11.60 4.22
CA CYS A 109 -8.13 -12.54 5.22
C CYS A 109 -7.03 -13.33 5.95
N TYR A 110 -5.78 -13.28 5.48
CA TYR A 110 -4.65 -13.93 6.17
C TYR A 110 -4.10 -13.13 7.34
N GLY A 111 -4.41 -11.82 7.38
CA GLY A 111 -4.01 -10.89 8.44
C GLY A 111 -4.88 -10.97 9.69
#